data_AF-A0A7R8WXL0-F1
#
_entry.id   AF-A0A7R8WXL0-F1
#
_cell.length_a   1.000
_cell.length_b   1.000
_cell.length_c   1.000
_cell.angle_alpha   90.00
_cell.angle_beta   90.00
_cell.angle_gamma   90.00
#
_symmetry.space_group_name_H-M   'P 1'
#
loop_
_entity.id
_entity.type
_entity.pdbx_description
1 polymer ?
#
loop_
_entity_poly.entity_id
_entity_poly.type
_entity_poly.pdbx_seq_one_letter_code
_entity_poly.pdbx_strand_id
1 'polypeptide(L)'
;MTTKLRTKRYRQVHPKCGKSVTEQNHAKTCNINYIVGKYQKTGLVDHINRHQGSYGDVSNADFETAMSLVTEQTTVFNELPSSVRKHYKNDVQTYLEALGTEEGQNEHRALLNPVAEQETAPEEPQEPKKVPEPEPEPVT
;
A
#
# COMPACT_ATOMS: atom_id res chain seq x y z
N MET A 1 -64.04 -29.00 33.05
CA MET A 1 -63.82 -27.91 32.07
C MET A 1 -62.67 -27.04 32.57
N THR A 2 -61.63 -26.84 31.77
CA THR A 2 -60.46 -26.01 32.15
C THR A 2 -60.19 -24.96 31.08
N THR A 3 -60.62 -23.74 31.36
CA THR A 3 -60.55 -22.59 30.44
C THR A 3 -59.12 -22.08 30.30
N LYS A 4 -58.56 -22.10 29.08
CA LYS A 4 -57.26 -21.49 28.79
C LYS A 4 -57.34 -19.96 28.98
N LEU A 5 -56.71 -19.46 30.04
CA LEU A 5 -56.50 -18.03 30.26
C LEU A 5 -55.57 -17.48 29.16
N ARG A 6 -56.15 -16.91 28.11
CA ARG A 6 -55.42 -16.08 27.13
C ARG A 6 -54.96 -14.80 27.82
N THR A 7 -53.66 -14.71 28.13
CA THR A 7 -53.04 -13.47 28.59
C THR A 7 -53.18 -12.40 27.52
N LYS A 8 -53.99 -11.38 27.80
CA LYS A 8 -54.31 -10.28 26.89
C LYS A 8 -53.07 -9.42 26.70
N ARG A 9 -52.33 -9.64 25.61
CA ARG A 9 -51.13 -8.85 25.26
C ARG A 9 -51.54 -7.42 24.93
N TYR A 10 -51.43 -6.52 25.91
CA TYR A 10 -51.57 -5.09 25.68
C TYR A 10 -50.34 -4.59 24.91
N ARG A 11 -50.53 -4.26 23.63
CA ARG A 11 -49.52 -3.50 22.88
C ARG A 11 -49.50 -2.09 23.45
N GLN A 12 -48.55 -1.83 24.35
CA GLN A 12 -48.24 -0.48 24.81
C GLN A 12 -47.85 0.35 23.59
N VAL A 13 -48.74 1.24 23.15
CA VAL A 13 -48.47 2.19 22.08
C VAL A 13 -48.06 3.48 22.77
N HIS A 14 -46.76 3.79 22.72
CA HIS A 14 -46.25 5.08 23.19
C HIS A 14 -47.03 6.20 22.48
N PRO A 15 -47.69 7.13 23.20
CA PRO A 15 -48.44 8.22 22.60
C PRO A 15 -47.50 9.01 21.70
N LYS A 16 -47.89 9.34 20.47
CA LYS A 16 -47.00 9.98 19.49
C LYS A 16 -46.44 11.30 20.05
N CYS A 17 -45.25 11.25 20.64
CA CYS A 17 -44.43 12.43 20.87
C CYS A 17 -44.08 13.06 19.51
N GLY A 18 -43.62 14.30 19.52
CA GLY A 18 -43.41 15.09 18.31
C GLY A 18 -42.36 14.51 17.34
N LYS A 19 -41.98 15.30 16.33
CA LYS A 19 -40.96 14.94 15.34
C LYS A 19 -39.69 14.42 16.03
N SER A 20 -39.45 13.11 15.96
CA SER A 20 -38.32 12.47 16.61
C SER A 20 -37.02 12.79 15.88
N VAL A 21 -36.06 13.39 16.58
CA VAL A 21 -34.71 13.70 16.05
C VAL A 21 -33.76 12.48 16.00
N THR A 22 -34.27 11.26 16.24
CA THR A 22 -33.46 10.04 16.21
C THR A 22 -33.36 9.44 14.81
N GLU A 23 -32.15 9.05 14.42
CA GLU A 23 -31.89 8.31 13.19
C GLU A 23 -32.54 6.91 13.24
N GLN A 24 -33.53 6.67 12.38
CA GLN A 24 -34.29 5.42 12.40
C GLN A 24 -33.51 4.21 11.87
N ASN A 25 -32.40 4.43 11.17
CA ASN A 25 -31.55 3.38 10.60
C ASN A 25 -30.99 2.43 11.68
N HIS A 26 -30.74 2.95 12.90
CA HIS A 26 -30.23 2.18 14.04
C HIS A 26 -31.32 1.46 14.85
N ALA A 27 -32.61 1.68 14.57
CA ALA A 27 -33.70 1.05 15.32
C ALA A 27 -33.67 -0.49 15.26
N LYS A 28 -33.14 -1.06 14.18
CA LYS A 28 -32.97 -2.52 14.03
C LYS A 28 -31.82 -3.07 14.87
N THR A 29 -30.68 -2.37 14.92
CA THR A 29 -29.49 -2.82 15.67
C THR A 29 -29.69 -2.72 17.18
N CYS A 30 -30.44 -1.71 17.66
CA CYS A 30 -30.78 -1.55 19.08
C CYS A 30 -31.89 -2.50 19.59
N ASN A 31 -32.52 -3.30 18.73
CA ASN A 31 -33.61 -4.20 19.13
C ASN A 31 -33.07 -5.47 19.79
N ILE A 32 -33.36 -5.69 21.08
CA ILE A 32 -32.88 -6.85 21.84
C ILE A 32 -33.17 -8.20 21.19
N ASN A 33 -34.32 -8.38 20.55
CA ASN A 33 -34.66 -9.63 19.86
C ASN A 33 -33.77 -9.86 18.62
N TYR A 34 -33.37 -8.77 17.95
CA TYR A 34 -32.45 -8.84 16.82
C TYR A 34 -31.01 -9.11 17.29
N ILE A 35 -30.57 -8.48 18.40
CA ILE A 35 -29.25 -8.72 19.01
C ILE A 35 -29.13 -10.19 19.44
N VAL A 36 -30.08 -10.71 20.22
CA VAL A 36 -30.06 -12.11 20.69
C VAL A 36 -30.18 -13.09 19.52
N GLY A 37 -31.08 -12.82 18.55
CA GLY A 37 -31.23 -13.65 17.36
C GLY A 37 -30.03 -13.62 16.40
N LYS A 38 -29.22 -12.54 16.43
CA LYS A 38 -27.93 -12.48 15.74
C LYS A 38 -26.87 -13.29 16.50
N TYR A 39 -26.74 -13.05 17.81
CA TYR A 39 -25.78 -13.75 18.68
C TYR A 39 -25.99 -15.28 18.68
N GLN A 40 -27.23 -15.76 18.65
CA GLN A 40 -27.53 -17.19 18.51
C GLN A 40 -27.09 -17.79 17.15
N LYS A 41 -26.97 -16.97 16.10
CA LYS A 41 -26.61 -17.41 14.74
C LYS A 41 -25.11 -17.28 14.45
N THR A 42 -24.45 -16.26 14.99
CA THR A 42 -23.04 -15.93 14.66
C THR A 42 -22.12 -15.76 15.88
N GLY A 43 -22.66 -15.86 17.10
CA GLY A 43 -21.92 -15.69 18.35
C GLY A 43 -21.49 -14.25 18.62
N LEU A 44 -20.46 -14.11 19.46
CA LEU A 44 -19.71 -12.85 19.65
C LEU A 44 -18.77 -12.54 18.45
N VAL A 45 -18.66 -13.47 17.49
CA VAL A 45 -17.45 -13.69 16.70
C VAL A 45 -17.70 -13.52 15.19
N ASP A 46 -18.44 -12.47 14.84
CA ASP A 46 -18.67 -12.07 13.44
C ASP A 46 -17.35 -11.77 12.69
N HIS A 47 -16.32 -11.31 13.41
CA HIS A 47 -15.08 -10.76 12.86
C HIS A 47 -13.96 -11.81 12.75
N ILE A 48 -13.67 -12.56 13.81
CA ILE A 48 -12.57 -13.56 13.83
C ILE A 48 -12.86 -14.74 12.87
N ASN A 49 -14.13 -15.13 12.68
CA ASN A 49 -14.49 -16.15 11.69
C ASN A 49 -14.30 -15.69 10.22
N ARG A 50 -14.25 -14.38 9.96
CA ARG A 50 -14.00 -13.81 8.62
C ARG A 50 -12.53 -13.51 8.36
N HIS A 51 -11.78 -13.26 9.43
CA HIS A 51 -10.36 -12.99 9.41
C HIS A 51 -9.70 -13.88 10.46
N GLN A 52 -9.56 -15.17 10.15
CA GLN A 52 -8.53 -15.95 10.84
C GLN A 52 -7.20 -15.27 10.53
N GLY A 53 -6.51 -14.80 11.58
CA GLY A 53 -5.25 -14.10 11.44
C GLY A 53 -4.20 -15.03 10.87
N SER A 54 -4.02 -15.00 9.56
CA SER A 54 -2.90 -15.62 8.89
C SER A 54 -1.66 -14.79 9.19
N TYR A 55 -1.04 -15.05 10.33
CA TYR A 55 0.32 -14.59 10.59
C TYR A 55 1.21 -15.28 9.56
N GLY A 56 1.65 -14.52 8.56
CA GLY A 56 2.64 -15.01 7.61
C GLY A 56 3.92 -15.36 8.36
N ASP A 57 4.56 -16.46 7.96
CA ASP A 57 5.86 -16.85 8.51
C ASP A 57 6.94 -15.91 7.95
N VAL A 58 7.15 -14.81 8.67
CA VAL A 58 8.13 -13.76 8.36
C VAL A 58 8.93 -13.53 9.63
N SER A 59 10.25 -13.65 9.57
CA SER A 59 11.08 -13.32 10.73
C SER A 59 11.02 -11.82 11.00
N ASN A 60 11.14 -11.42 12.27
CA ASN A 60 11.09 -10.00 12.63
C ASN A 60 12.15 -9.16 11.86
N ALA A 61 13.31 -9.75 11.57
CA ALA A 61 14.39 -9.09 10.84
C ALA A 61 14.06 -8.89 9.34
N ASP A 62 13.41 -9.85 8.70
CA ASP A 62 12.99 -9.74 7.29
C ASP A 62 11.89 -8.69 7.13
N PHE A 63 10.99 -8.57 8.10
CA PHE A 63 9.97 -7.52 8.10
C PHE A 63 10.56 -6.13 8.29
N GLU A 64 11.48 -5.95 9.25
CA GLU A 64 12.15 -4.68 9.51
C GLU A 64 12.95 -4.22 8.28
N THR A 65 13.78 -5.10 7.71
CA THR A 65 14.58 -4.78 6.51
C THR A 65 13.73 -4.46 5.29
N ALA A 66 12.66 -5.22 5.03
CA ALA A 66 11.74 -4.92 3.94
C ALA A 66 11.03 -3.56 4.11
N MET A 67 10.59 -3.23 5.33
CA MET A 67 9.95 -1.94 5.62
C MET A 67 10.95 -0.77 5.51
N SER A 68 12.20 -0.96 5.95
CA SER A 68 13.28 0.03 5.79
C SER A 68 13.53 0.32 4.32
N LEU A 69 13.67 -0.71 3.47
CA LEU A 69 13.86 -0.55 2.02
C LEU A 69 12.70 0.20 1.36
N VAL A 70 11.45 -0.17 1.67
CA VAL A 70 10.26 0.53 1.15
C VAL A 70 10.27 2.02 1.56
N THR A 71 10.64 2.32 2.80
CA THR A 71 10.70 3.69 3.31
C THR A 71 11.81 4.50 2.65
N GLU A 72 12.99 3.91 2.46
CA GLU A 72 14.14 4.52 1.78
C GLU A 72 13.81 4.87 0.33
N GLN A 73 13.32 3.90 -0.46
CA GLN A 73 12.97 4.13 -1.87
C GLN A 73 11.83 5.15 -2.03
N THR A 74 10.86 5.14 -1.11
CA THR A 74 9.80 6.16 -1.07
C THR A 74 10.36 7.55 -0.75
N THR A 75 11.39 7.65 0.11
CA THR A 75 12.05 8.93 0.42
C THR A 75 12.80 9.46 -0.81
N VAL A 76 13.63 8.63 -1.44
CA VAL A 76 14.35 8.96 -2.68
C VAL A 76 13.40 9.42 -3.78
N PHE A 77 12.27 8.71 -3.99
CA PHE A 77 11.27 9.11 -4.97
C PHE A 77 10.63 10.49 -4.66
N ASN A 78 10.43 10.81 -3.38
CA ASN A 78 9.83 12.09 -2.96
C ASN A 78 10.79 13.28 -3.09
N GLU A 79 12.11 13.05 -3.07
CA GLU A 79 13.14 14.06 -3.34
C GLU A 79 13.19 14.48 -4.81
N LEU A 80 12.74 13.62 -5.74
CA LEU A 80 12.70 13.92 -7.19
C LEU A 80 11.80 15.13 -7.51
N PRO A 81 12.10 15.93 -8.54
CA PRO A 81 11.26 17.05 -8.96
C PRO A 81 9.81 16.67 -9.25
N SER A 82 8.87 17.59 -9.00
CA SER A 82 7.43 17.34 -9.18
C SER A 82 7.02 17.01 -10.62
N SER A 83 7.77 17.49 -11.62
CA SER A 83 7.64 17.09 -13.04
C SER A 83 7.91 15.60 -13.23
N VAL A 84 9.02 15.11 -12.67
CA VAL A 84 9.46 13.70 -12.75
C VAL A 84 8.49 12.80 -12.00
N ARG A 85 8.09 13.16 -10.77
CA ARG A 85 7.10 12.36 -10.01
C ARG A 85 5.76 12.26 -10.73
N LYS A 86 5.33 13.32 -11.42
CA LYS A 86 4.09 13.32 -12.24
C LYS A 86 4.19 12.36 -13.45
N HIS A 87 5.36 12.17 -14.04
CA HIS A 87 5.58 11.18 -15.11
C HIS A 87 5.21 9.77 -14.64
N TYR A 88 5.74 9.37 -13.47
CA TYR A 88 5.44 8.10 -12.79
C TYR A 88 4.11 8.11 -12.03
N LYS A 89 3.18 9.03 -12.34
CA LYS A 89 1.85 9.16 -11.70
C LYS A 89 1.87 9.32 -10.16
N ASN A 90 3.02 9.68 -9.59
CA ASN A 90 3.34 9.67 -8.16
C ASN A 90 3.31 8.26 -7.50
N ASP A 91 3.59 7.21 -8.27
CA ASP A 91 3.69 5.82 -7.79
C ASP A 91 5.15 5.33 -7.82
N VAL A 92 5.67 5.00 -6.64
CA VAL A 92 7.02 4.47 -6.42
C VAL A 92 7.22 3.13 -7.15
N GLN A 93 6.18 2.30 -7.27
CA GLN A 93 6.31 1.00 -7.95
C GLN A 93 6.66 1.19 -9.43
N THR A 94 5.92 2.05 -10.16
CA THR A 94 6.19 2.31 -11.59
C THR A 94 7.56 2.96 -11.83
N TYR A 95 8.09 3.70 -10.86
CA TYR A 95 9.44 4.26 -10.90
C TYR A 95 10.51 3.17 -10.76
N LEU A 96 10.36 2.25 -9.80
CA LEU A 96 11.29 1.13 -9.61
C LEU A 96 11.25 0.14 -10.79
N GLU A 97 10.07 -0.12 -11.34
CA GLU A 97 9.91 -0.93 -12.57
C GLU A 97 10.64 -0.30 -13.77
N ALA A 98 10.55 1.01 -13.95
CA ALA A 98 11.25 1.72 -15.02
C ALA A 98 12.77 1.73 -14.84
N LEU A 99 13.28 1.87 -13.61
CA LEU A 99 14.73 1.78 -13.36
C LEU A 99 15.29 0.34 -13.47
N GLY A 100 14.43 -0.67 -13.50
CA GLY A 100 14.80 -2.07 -13.73
C GLY A 100 15.27 -2.38 -15.16
N THR A 101 15.07 -1.46 -16.12
CA THR A 101 15.53 -1.62 -17.51
C THR A 101 16.51 -0.51 -17.91
N GLU A 102 17.46 -0.82 -18.79
CA GLU A 102 18.44 0.15 -19.29
C GLU A 102 17.75 1.30 -20.07
N GLU A 103 16.69 0.99 -20.83
CA GLU A 103 15.86 1.97 -21.54
C GLU A 103 15.19 2.95 -20.57
N GLY A 104 14.53 2.46 -19.51
CA GLY A 104 13.85 3.31 -18.53
C GLY A 104 14.80 4.13 -17.65
N GLN A 105 16.04 3.66 -17.43
CA GLN A 105 17.11 4.48 -16.84
C GLN A 105 17.52 5.64 -17.74
N ASN A 106 17.60 5.43 -19.06
CA ASN A 106 17.90 6.49 -20.02
C ASN A 106 16.76 7.51 -20.12
N GLU A 107 15.50 7.07 -20.15
CA GLU A 107 14.34 7.96 -20.04
C GLU A 107 14.35 8.77 -18.73
N HIS A 108 14.65 8.14 -17.60
CA HIS A 108 14.73 8.82 -16.30
C HIS A 108 15.80 9.92 -16.28
N ARG A 109 16.98 9.66 -16.87
CA ARG A 109 18.06 10.65 -17.02
C ARG A 109 17.62 11.83 -17.91
N ALA A 110 16.92 11.57 -19.01
CA ALA A 110 16.39 12.61 -19.89
C ALA A 110 15.31 13.48 -19.19
N LEU A 111 14.48 12.89 -18.33
CA LEU A 111 13.49 13.61 -17.52
C LEU A 111 14.11 14.51 -16.44
N LEU A 112 15.26 14.11 -15.89
CA LEU A 112 16.00 14.91 -14.90
C LEU A 112 16.78 16.06 -15.54
N ASN A 113 17.42 15.83 -16.69
CA ASN A 113 18.22 16.81 -17.42
C ASN A 113 17.61 17.13 -18.80
N PRO A 114 16.54 17.95 -18.87
CA PRO A 114 15.94 18.37 -20.14
C PRO A 114 16.81 19.43 -20.85
N VAL A 115 17.92 18.98 -21.45
CA VAL A 115 18.72 19.75 -22.41
C VAL A 115 18.78 18.94 -23.71
N ALA A 116 18.59 19.62 -24.84
CA ALA A 116 18.49 19.01 -26.16
C ALA A 116 19.74 18.18 -26.53
N GLU A 117 19.48 17.10 -27.28
CA GLU A 117 20.42 16.34 -28.12
C GLU A 117 21.91 16.59 -27.85
N GLN A 118 22.49 15.81 -26.96
CA GLN A 118 23.91 15.47 -27.09
C GLN A 118 24.01 14.10 -27.73
N GLU A 119 24.53 14.09 -28.95
CA GLU A 119 24.85 12.88 -29.70
C GLU A 119 25.63 11.90 -28.82
N THR A 120 25.08 10.71 -28.60
CA THR A 120 25.92 9.54 -28.35
C THR A 120 26.60 9.17 -29.67
N ALA A 121 27.59 9.96 -30.07
CA ALA A 121 28.56 9.54 -31.07
C ALA A 121 29.19 8.23 -30.58
N PRO A 122 29.17 7.13 -31.36
CA PRO A 122 29.76 5.88 -30.92
C PRO A 122 31.26 6.07 -30.67
N GLU A 123 31.72 5.83 -29.44
CA GLU A 123 33.14 5.85 -29.15
C GLU A 123 33.79 4.63 -29.83
N GLU A 124 34.54 4.88 -30.91
CA GLU A 124 35.25 3.84 -31.64
C GLU A 124 36.21 3.07 -30.69
N PRO A 125 36.29 1.73 -30.77
CA PRO A 125 37.20 0.97 -29.92
C PRO A 125 38.66 1.38 -30.13
N GLN A 126 39.22 2.13 -29.17
CA GLN A 126 40.62 2.53 -29.23
C GLN A 126 41.52 1.30 -29.07
N GLU A 127 42.29 0.99 -30.10
CA GLU A 127 43.23 -0.14 -30.11
C GLU A 127 44.25 -0.05 -28.95
N PRO A 128 44.63 -1.17 -28.32
CA PRO A 128 45.54 -1.17 -27.19
C PRO A 128 46.95 -0.76 -27.61
N LYS A 129 47.35 0.48 -27.29
CA LYS A 129 48.71 0.98 -27.49
C LYS A 129 49.69 0.22 -26.61
N LYS A 130 50.36 -0.74 -27.22
CA LYS A 130 51.49 -1.53 -26.70
C LYS A 130 52.57 -0.62 -26.08
N VAL A 131 52.84 -0.80 -24.79
CA VAL A 131 53.94 -0.12 -24.08
C VAL A 131 55.28 -0.73 -24.54
N PRO A 132 56.26 0.08 -24.96
CA PRO A 132 57.65 -0.35 -25.12
C PRO A 132 58.49 0.06 -23.90
N GLU A 133 58.92 -0.94 -23.12
CA GLU A 133 60.16 -0.95 -22.31
C GLU A 133 61.38 -0.93 -23.29
N PRO A 134 62.63 -0.48 -22.96
CA PRO A 134 63.35 -0.44 -21.66
C PRO A 134 64.01 0.95 -21.37
N GLU A 135 65.14 1.21 -20.67
CA GLU A 135 66.26 0.48 -20.01
C GLU A 135 66.75 1.29 -18.76
N PRO A 136 67.77 0.87 -17.96
CA PRO A 136 67.94 1.33 -16.56
C PRO A 136 68.96 2.46 -16.31
N GLU A 137 68.88 3.06 -15.12
CA GLU A 137 69.81 4.12 -14.65
C GLU A 137 71.19 3.56 -14.21
N PRO A 138 72.31 4.25 -14.54
CA PRO A 138 73.64 3.85 -14.09
C PRO A 138 73.96 4.33 -12.67
N VAL A 139 74.61 3.47 -11.89
CA VAL A 139 75.15 3.75 -10.56
C VAL A 139 76.33 4.72 -10.62
N THR A 140 76.32 5.74 -9.75
CA THR A 140 77.53 6.46 -9.29
C THR A 140 77.35 6.89 -7.83
#